data_AF-A0A973TY83-F1
#
_entry.id   AF-A0A973TY83-F1
#
_cell.length_a   1.000
_cell.length_b   1.000
_cell.length_c   1.000
_cell.angle_alpha   90.00
_cell.angle_beta   90.00
_cell.angle_gamma   90.00
#
_symmetry.space_group_name_H-M   'P 1'
#
loop_
_entity.id
_entity.type
_entity.pdbx_description
1 polymer ?
#
loop_
_entity_poly.entity_id
_entity_poly.type
_entity_poly.pdbx_seq_one_letter_code
_entity_poly.pdbx_strand_id
1 'polypeptide(L)' 'MTLWRKSSRSNSSANCVEVARVRERVAARDSKNPAPTITFPAASWARFLRAQ' A
#
# COMPACT_ATOMS: atom_id res chain seq x y z
N MET A 1 -1.50 -14.11 -7.95
CA MET A 1 -1.40 -12.73 -8.48
C MET A 1 -1.59 -11.76 -7.32
N THR A 2 -0.70 -10.78 -7.15
CA THR A 2 -0.85 -9.73 -6.15
C THR A 2 -1.80 -8.66 -6.69
N LEU A 3 -2.97 -8.46 -6.09
CA LEU A 3 -3.93 -7.44 -6.52
C LEU A 3 -3.63 -6.11 -5.81
N TRP A 4 -3.18 -5.12 -6.59
CA TRP A 4 -2.92 -3.76 -6.10
C TRP A 4 -4.21 -2.96 -6.04
N ARG A 5 -4.41 -2.26 -4.93
CA ARG A 5 -5.51 -1.31 -4.76
C ARG A 5 -4.93 0.10 -4.64
N LYS A 6 -5.26 0.94 -5.61
CA LYS A 6 -4.94 2.37 -5.59
C LYS A 6 -5.82 3.10 -4.57
N SER A 7 -5.25 4.06 -3.85
CA SER A 7 -6.00 4.92 -2.94
C SER A 7 -6.99 5.80 -3.71
N SER A 8 -8.20 5.98 -3.18
CA SER A 8 -9.17 6.96 -3.69
C SER A 8 -8.74 8.42 -3.49
N ARG A 9 -7.71 8.65 -2.66
CA ARG A 9 -7.09 9.96 -2.45
C ARG A 9 -5.97 10.27 -3.45
N SER A 10 -5.59 9.29 -4.28
CA SER A 10 -4.63 9.48 -5.37
C SER A 10 -5.31 10.22 -6.52
N ASN A 11 -4.74 11.34 -6.97
CA ASN A 11 -5.16 12.02 -8.18
C ASN A 11 -4.02 12.00 -9.23
N SER A 12 -4.22 12.63 -10.39
CA SER A 12 -3.23 12.63 -11.48
C SER A 12 -1.90 13.29 -11.08
N SER A 13 -1.91 14.23 -10.14
CA SER A 13 -0.74 15.02 -9.75
C SER A 13 -0.14 14.64 -8.39
N ALA A 14 -0.91 14.09 -7.45
CA ALA A 14 -0.52 13.94 -6.03
C ALA A 14 -1.04 12.66 -5.36
N ASN A 15 -0.47 12.36 -4.17
CA ASN A 15 -0.88 11.31 -3.23
C ASN A 15 -0.92 9.89 -3.82
N CYS A 16 -0.09 9.60 -4.81
CA CYS A 16 -0.12 8.40 -5.63
C CYS A 16 0.32 7.14 -4.86
N VAL A 17 -0.56 6.55 -4.06
CA VAL A 17 -0.26 5.35 -3.27
C VAL A 17 -1.11 4.16 -3.71
N GLU A 18 -0.47 2.99 -3.81
CA GLU A 18 -1.15 1.69 -3.94
C GLU A 18 -0.70 0.74 -2.84
N VAL A 19 -1.62 -0.14 -2.41
CA VAL A 19 -1.33 -1.19 -1.43
C VAL A 19 -1.79 -2.54 -1.93
N ALA A 20 -1.09 -3.61 -1.55
CA ALA A 20 -1.49 -4.97 -1.84
C ALA A 20 -1.21 -5.91 -0.67
N ARG A 21 -2.05 -6.93 -0.50
CA ARG A 21 -1.74 -8.07 0.39
C ARG A 21 -0.84 -9.05 -0.35
N VAL A 22 0.26 -9.43 0.30
CA VAL A 22 1.23 -10.41 -0.20
C VAL A 22 1.53 -11.40 0.91
N ARG A 23 0.82 -12.54 0.91
CA ARG A 23 0.86 -13.53 1.99
C ARG A 23 0.56 -12.86 3.35
N GLU A 24 1.45 -12.99 4.32
CA GLU A 24 1.34 -12.39 5.66
C GLU A 24 1.89 -10.95 5.74
N ARG A 25 2.09 -10.31 4.59
CA ARG A 25 2.60 -8.94 4.50
C ARG A 25 1.64 -8.04 3.73
N VAL A 26 1.81 -6.74 3.95
CA VAL A 26 1.20 -5.67 3.15
C VAL A 26 2.33 -4.93 2.47
N ALA A 27 2.24 -4.80 1.15
CA ALA A 27 3.16 -4.01 0.34
C ALA A 27 2.52 -2.65 0.02
N ALA A 28 3.31 -1.59 0.07
CA ALA A 28 2.95 -0.24 -0.35
C ALA A 28 3.94 0.26 -1.40
N ARG A 29 3.45 1.02 -2.37
CA ARG A 29 4.29 1.65 -3.40
C ARG A 29 3.68 2.95 -3.91
N ASP A 30 4.51 3.71 -4.60
CA ASP A 30 4.06 4.84 -5.40
C ASP A 30 3.38 4.35 -6.69
N SER A 31 2.22 4.91 -7.05
CA SER A 31 1.48 4.51 -8.25
C SER A 31 2.18 4.95 -9.55
N LYS A 32 2.98 6.04 -9.52
CA LYS A 32 3.70 6.60 -10.67
C LYS A 32 5.07 5.95 -10.85
N ASN A 33 5.69 5.53 -9.75
CA ASN A 33 6.95 4.79 -9.74
C ASN A 33 6.79 3.49 -8.92
N PRO A 34 6.31 2.39 -9.55
CA PRO A 34 5.90 1.18 -8.84
C PRO A 34 7.02 0.39 -8.14
N ALA A 35 8.28 0.81 -8.27
CA ALA A 35 9.42 0.18 -7.62
C ALA A 35 10.36 1.25 -7.04
N PRO A 36 10.99 0.98 -5.87
CA PRO A 36 10.84 -0.22 -5.03
C PRO A 36 9.55 -0.23 -4.19
N THR A 37 9.15 -1.41 -3.72
CA THR A 37 7.99 -1.58 -2.81
C THR A 37 8.46 -1.65 -1.36
N ILE A 38 7.71 -1.05 -0.44
CA ILE A 38 7.95 -1.16 1.00
C ILE A 38 6.99 -2.23 1.55
N THR A 39 7.46 -3.14 2.41
CA THR A 39 6.63 -4.21 2.97
C THR A 39 6.58 -4.20 4.48
N PHE A 40 5.39 -4.48 5.01
CA PHE A 40 5.11 -4.53 6.44
C PHE A 40 4.49 -5.88 6.81
N PRO A 41 4.72 -6.40 8.03
CA PRO A 41 3.91 -7.50 8.56
C PRO A 41 2.42 -7.09 8.59
N ALA A 42 1.53 -8.00 8.20
CA ALA A 42 0.09 -7.72 8.15
C ALA A 42 -0.47 -7.33 9.53
N ALA A 43 0.05 -7.91 10.62
CA ALA A 43 -0.32 -7.57 11.99
C ALA A 43 0.04 -6.11 12.34
N SER A 44 1.25 -5.66 11.99
CA SER A 44 1.69 -4.29 12.22
C SER A 44 0.85 -3.29 11.42
N TRP A 45 0.55 -3.62 10.16
CA TRP A 45 -0.32 -2.79 9.32
C TRP A 45 -1.74 -2.67 9.91
N ALA A 46 -2.32 -3.77 10.40
CA ALA A 46 -3.63 -3.75 11.05
C ALA A 46 -3.64 -2.92 12.33
N ARG A 47 -2.57 -2.96 13.14
CA ARG A 47 -2.42 -2.10 14.33
C ARG A 47 -2.33 -0.63 13.93
N PHE A 48 -1.55 -0.30 12.90
CA PHE A 48 -1.42 1.07 12.39
C PHE A 48 -2.78 1.66 11.96
N LEU A 49 -3.60 0.89 11.25
CA LEU A 49 -4.92 1.34 10.80
C LEU A 49 -5.92 1.59 11.94
N ARG A 50 -5.74 0.95 13.10
CA ARG A 50 -6.61 1.12 14.28
C ARG A 50 -6.14 2.24 15.21
N ALA A 51 -4.95 2.79 14.97
CA ALA A 51 -4.37 3.86 15.78
C ALA A 51 -4.76 5.27 15.28
N GLN A 52 -5.76 5.36 14.40
CA GLN A 52 -6.27 6.61 13.84
C GLN A 52 -7.59 7.02 14.48
#